data_AF-A0AA46TFL9-F1
#
_entry.id   AF-A0AA46TFL9-F1
#
_cell.length_a   1.000
_cell.length_b   1.000
_cell.length_c   1.000
_cell.angle_alpha   90.00
_cell.angle_beta   90.00
_cell.angle_gamma   90.00
#
_symmetry.space_group_name_H-M   'P 1'
#
loop_
_entity.id
_entity.type
_entity.pdbx_description
1 polymer ?
#
loop_
_entity_poly.entity_id
_entity_poly.type
_entity_poly.pdbx_seq_one_letter_code
_entity_poly.pdbx_strand_id
1 'polypeptide(L)'
;MTDTLTPVLSDNWDADRPWTLDGYGRYDALQQALAMDPDDLIQLVKDSGLRGRGGAGFPTGMKWGFIPQGDGKPHYLVVNADESEPGTCKDIPLMMASPHTLIEGVVISAYAIRAKKAFVYVRGEVLHVVRRLQRAVQEAYLAGYLGNDILGSGVDVEVVIHAGAGAYICGEETALLDSLEGRRGQPRLRPPFPAVAGLYACPTVINNVESIASVPSIVTNGVDWFGSMGTEKSKGMTLYSLSGHVKRPGQYEAPLGITLRELLDLAGGMRAGSELKFWTPGGSSTPILTAEHLDVPLDYEGVGGAGSMLGTKALQMFDQTTSVVRCALRWTEFYKHESCGKCTPCREGTFWLVQVLERLEAGKGTADDIDLLVDQCDNIVGRAFCALGDGAAAPITSGIQYFREEFEAGLHTPAWELFPYQASTLYAQPEGASA
;
A
#
# COMPACT_ATOMS: atom_id res chain seq x y z
N MET A 1 28.32 4.63 -3.53
CA MET A 1 27.21 5.59 -3.39
C MET A 1 26.19 5.18 -4.42
N THR A 2 25.14 4.50 -3.99
CA THR A 2 23.93 4.34 -4.80
C THR A 2 23.37 5.74 -5.04
N ASP A 3 22.89 6.00 -6.24
CA ASP A 3 22.15 7.22 -6.55
C ASP A 3 20.97 7.37 -5.57
N THR A 4 20.54 8.59 -5.25
CA THR A 4 19.48 8.84 -4.26
C THR A 4 18.17 8.15 -4.68
N LEU A 5 17.91 8.09 -5.98
CA LEU A 5 16.90 7.24 -6.58
C LEU A 5 17.51 5.89 -6.98
N THR A 6 16.73 4.82 -6.86
CA THR A 6 17.17 3.47 -7.21
C THR A 6 16.10 2.79 -8.06
N PRO A 7 16.04 3.13 -9.37
CA PRO A 7 15.08 2.52 -10.27
C PRO A 7 15.42 1.03 -10.45
N VAL A 8 14.50 0.16 -10.04
CA VAL A 8 14.56 -1.30 -10.22
C VAL A 8 13.24 -1.79 -10.78
N LEU A 9 12.12 -1.45 -10.14
CA LEU A 9 10.77 -1.75 -10.62
C LEU A 9 10.31 -0.75 -11.68
N SER A 10 10.88 0.46 -11.65
CA SER A 10 10.58 1.58 -12.55
C SER A 10 11.60 1.82 -13.65
N ASP A 11 12.65 1.01 -13.71
CA ASP A 11 13.79 1.18 -14.64
C ASP A 11 13.39 1.21 -16.13
N ASN A 12 12.34 0.47 -16.48
CA ASN A 12 11.85 0.32 -17.84
C ASN A 12 10.56 1.08 -18.14
N TRP A 13 10.02 1.88 -17.22
CA TRP A 13 8.70 2.51 -17.41
C TRP A 13 8.65 3.49 -18.59
N ASP A 14 9.78 4.11 -18.94
CA ASP A 14 9.91 5.05 -20.06
C ASP A 14 10.36 4.39 -21.37
N ALA A 15 10.54 3.07 -21.41
CA ALA A 15 10.89 2.36 -22.62
C ALA A 15 9.76 2.41 -23.67
N ASP A 16 10.05 2.00 -24.90
CA ASP A 16 9.00 1.82 -25.90
C ASP A 16 8.20 0.55 -25.61
N ARG A 17 6.91 0.71 -25.29
CA ARG A 17 5.96 -0.38 -25.02
C ARG A 17 6.45 -1.42 -23.98
N PRO A 18 6.92 -1.00 -22.79
CA PRO A 18 7.46 -1.90 -21.74
C PRO A 18 6.43 -2.91 -21.24
N TRP A 19 5.15 -2.64 -21.46
CA TRP A 19 4.07 -3.51 -21.04
C TRP A 19 3.82 -4.73 -21.92
N THR A 20 4.59 -4.90 -22.99
CA THR A 20 4.53 -6.08 -23.87
C THR A 20 5.67 -7.03 -23.54
N LEU A 21 5.49 -8.32 -23.82
CA LEU A 21 6.57 -9.30 -23.61
C LEU A 21 7.84 -8.93 -24.39
N ASP A 22 7.72 -8.44 -25.63
CA ASP A 22 8.88 -8.01 -26.42
C ASP A 22 9.63 -6.84 -25.79
N GLY A 23 8.90 -5.88 -25.19
CA GLY A 23 9.49 -4.73 -24.49
C GLY A 23 10.11 -5.10 -23.14
N TYR A 24 9.56 -6.12 -22.46
CA TYR A 24 10.11 -6.66 -21.22
C TYR A 24 11.35 -7.55 -21.47
N GLY A 25 11.32 -8.35 -22.54
CA GLY A 25 12.31 -9.36 -22.84
C GLY A 25 11.96 -10.73 -22.28
N ARG A 26 12.99 -11.57 -22.09
CA ARG A 26 12.82 -12.94 -21.59
C ARG A 26 12.67 -12.95 -20.08
N TYR A 27 11.98 -13.95 -19.56
CA TYR A 27 11.89 -14.21 -18.13
C TYR A 27 13.17 -14.91 -17.66
N ASP A 28 14.27 -14.15 -17.55
CA ASP A 28 15.58 -14.68 -17.17
C ASP A 28 15.63 -15.04 -15.68
N ALA A 29 14.92 -14.32 -14.80
CA ALA A 29 14.85 -14.63 -13.38
C ALA A 29 14.05 -15.92 -13.14
N LEU A 30 13.00 -16.17 -13.92
CA LEU A 30 12.25 -17.42 -13.89
C LEU A 30 13.13 -18.61 -14.27
N GLN A 31 13.95 -18.49 -15.30
CA GLN A 31 14.88 -19.57 -15.70
C GLN A 31 15.86 -19.89 -14.57
N GLN A 32 16.39 -18.87 -13.89
CA GLN A 32 17.25 -19.07 -12.73
C GLN A 32 16.50 -19.71 -11.57
N ALA A 33 15.29 -19.24 -11.27
CA ALA A 33 14.46 -19.77 -10.19
C ALA A 33 14.10 -21.25 -10.40
N LEU A 34 13.75 -21.66 -11.61
CA LEU A 34 13.43 -23.06 -11.93
C LEU A 34 14.63 -24.01 -11.82
N ALA A 35 15.85 -23.48 -11.78
CA ALA A 35 17.06 -24.26 -11.53
C ALA A 35 17.40 -24.42 -10.03
N MET A 36 16.65 -23.75 -9.14
CA MET A 36 16.81 -23.82 -7.69
C MET A 36 15.76 -24.75 -7.07
N ASP A 37 16.05 -25.34 -5.91
CA ASP A 37 15.00 -26.00 -5.13
C ASP A 37 14.01 -24.94 -4.60
N PRO A 38 12.69 -25.22 -4.58
CA PRO A 38 11.72 -24.27 -4.03
C PRO A 38 12.00 -23.82 -2.59
N ASP A 39 12.57 -24.69 -1.74
CA ASP A 39 12.94 -24.31 -0.37
C ASP A 39 14.14 -23.35 -0.34
N ASP A 40 15.09 -23.51 -1.26
CA ASP A 40 16.21 -22.57 -1.41
C ASP A 40 15.70 -21.20 -1.87
N LEU A 41 14.66 -21.13 -2.70
CA LEU A 41 14.01 -19.87 -3.08
C LEU A 41 13.31 -19.19 -1.90
N ILE A 42 12.60 -19.95 -1.06
CA ILE A 42 12.00 -19.41 0.17
C ILE A 42 13.10 -18.84 1.07
N GLN A 43 14.20 -19.58 1.23
CA GLN A 43 15.33 -19.17 2.06
C GLN A 43 16.03 -17.93 1.47
N LEU A 44 16.21 -17.84 0.15
CA LEU A 44 16.73 -16.66 -0.54
C LEU A 44 15.90 -15.40 -0.24
N VAL A 45 14.57 -15.48 -0.37
CA VAL A 45 13.67 -14.35 -0.09
C VAL A 45 13.60 -14.02 1.40
N LYS A 46 13.82 -14.99 2.28
CA LYS A 46 13.94 -14.77 3.71
C LYS A 46 15.24 -14.03 4.06
N ASP A 47 16.35 -14.45 3.47
CA ASP A 47 17.68 -13.91 3.73
C ASP A 47 17.89 -12.54 3.09
N SER A 48 17.18 -12.23 2.00
CA SER A 48 17.15 -10.87 1.47
C SER A 48 16.55 -9.86 2.45
N GLY A 49 15.76 -10.30 3.43
CA GLY A 49 15.08 -9.41 4.36
C GLY A 49 13.92 -8.64 3.72
N LEU A 50 13.38 -9.11 2.58
CA LEU A 50 12.21 -8.50 1.96
C LEU A 50 11.02 -8.49 2.93
N ARG A 51 10.53 -7.29 3.24
CA ARG A 51 9.32 -7.06 4.04
C ARG A 51 8.14 -6.69 3.14
N GLY A 52 6.95 -7.12 3.55
CA GLY A 52 5.71 -6.90 2.81
C GLY A 52 5.45 -5.42 2.55
N ARG A 53 5.15 -5.09 1.28
CA ARG A 53 5.03 -3.72 0.78
C ARG A 53 3.60 -3.16 0.80
N GLY A 54 2.62 -3.94 1.27
CA GLY A 54 1.21 -3.57 1.35
C GLY A 54 0.74 -3.02 2.70
N GLY A 55 1.64 -2.43 3.51
CA GLY A 55 1.27 -1.78 4.79
C GLY A 55 1.74 -2.50 6.05
N ALA A 56 1.57 -3.82 6.13
CA ALA A 56 1.88 -4.57 7.37
C ALA A 56 3.40 -4.77 7.65
N GLY A 57 4.26 -4.68 6.63
CA GLY A 57 5.71 -4.84 6.80
C GLY A 57 6.16 -6.22 7.30
N PHE A 58 5.34 -7.27 7.17
CA PHE A 58 5.70 -8.62 7.63
C PHE A 58 6.78 -9.25 6.73
N PRO A 59 7.81 -9.97 7.25
CA PRO A 59 8.85 -10.60 6.43
C PRO A 59 8.28 -11.62 5.43
N THR A 60 8.48 -11.38 4.13
CA THR A 60 7.86 -12.14 3.03
C THR A 60 8.33 -13.60 3.00
N GLY A 61 9.64 -13.84 3.10
CA GLY A 61 10.17 -15.22 3.11
C GLY A 61 9.70 -16.03 4.33
N MET A 62 9.54 -15.38 5.49
CA MET A 62 8.93 -16.04 6.67
C MET A 62 7.46 -16.39 6.41
N LYS A 63 6.71 -15.49 5.76
CA LYS A 63 5.30 -15.74 5.40
C LYS A 63 5.17 -16.95 4.49
N TRP A 64 6.08 -17.11 3.54
CA TRP A 64 6.11 -18.27 2.62
C TRP A 64 6.43 -19.56 3.36
N GLY A 65 7.37 -19.52 4.32
CA GLY A 65 7.72 -20.66 5.16
C GLY A 65 6.61 -21.18 6.08
N PHE A 66 5.49 -20.46 6.23
CA PHE A 66 4.32 -20.94 6.97
C PHE A 66 3.42 -21.87 6.17
N ILE A 67 3.61 -21.97 4.84
CA ILE A 67 2.84 -22.90 4.03
C ILE A 67 3.32 -24.33 4.32
N PRO A 68 2.42 -25.24 4.73
CA PRO A 68 2.78 -26.63 4.95
C PRO A 68 3.26 -27.25 3.64
N GLN A 69 4.35 -28.01 3.71
CA GLN A 69 4.88 -28.73 2.55
C GLN A 69 4.38 -30.18 2.59
N GLY A 70 3.89 -30.68 1.45
CA GLY A 70 3.48 -32.08 1.31
C GLY A 70 2.16 -32.46 2.02
N ASP A 71 1.26 -31.50 2.26
CA ASP A 71 -0.04 -31.75 2.89
C ASP A 71 -1.10 -32.35 1.94
N GLY A 72 -0.74 -32.53 0.65
CA GLY A 72 -1.59 -33.09 -0.40
C GLY A 72 -2.72 -32.16 -0.85
N LYS A 73 -2.76 -30.91 -0.37
CA LYS A 73 -3.77 -29.93 -0.79
C LYS A 73 -3.25 -29.06 -1.93
N PRO A 74 -4.13 -28.51 -2.77
CA PRO A 74 -3.76 -27.41 -3.65
C PRO A 74 -3.25 -26.22 -2.83
N HIS A 75 -2.16 -25.60 -3.24
CA HIS A 75 -1.72 -24.32 -2.68
C HIS A 75 -2.11 -23.18 -3.62
N TYR A 76 -2.38 -22.01 -3.03
CA TYR A 76 -2.72 -20.81 -3.78
C TYR A 76 -1.80 -19.65 -3.44
N LEU A 77 -1.41 -18.92 -4.48
CA LEU A 77 -0.87 -17.56 -4.34
C LEU A 77 -1.99 -16.57 -4.65
N VAL A 78 -2.16 -15.56 -3.81
CA VAL A 78 -3.05 -14.44 -4.12
C VAL A 78 -2.25 -13.14 -4.06
N VAL A 79 -2.12 -12.47 -5.19
CA VAL A 79 -1.56 -11.13 -5.26
C VAL A 79 -2.67 -10.13 -4.96
N ASN A 80 -2.47 -9.37 -3.90
CA ASN A 80 -3.31 -8.25 -3.54
C ASN A 80 -2.91 -7.01 -4.37
N ALA A 81 -3.70 -6.77 -5.42
CA ALA A 81 -3.64 -5.59 -6.27
C ALA A 81 -4.87 -4.66 -6.05
N ASP A 82 -5.51 -4.76 -4.88
CA ASP A 82 -6.54 -3.82 -4.44
C ASP A 82 -5.89 -2.58 -3.79
N GLU A 83 -5.32 -1.72 -4.63
CA GLU A 83 -4.72 -0.46 -4.22
C GLU A 83 -5.81 0.59 -3.96
N SER A 84 -6.40 0.55 -2.77
CA SER A 84 -7.58 1.35 -2.42
C SER A 84 -7.35 2.38 -1.30
N GLU A 85 -6.20 2.34 -0.63
CA GLU A 85 -5.86 3.30 0.42
C GLU A 85 -5.61 4.72 -0.15
N PRO A 86 -6.22 5.78 0.41
CA PRO A 86 -6.00 7.16 -0.03
C PRO A 86 -4.52 7.53 -0.10
N GLY A 87 -4.12 8.14 -1.22
CA GLY A 87 -2.73 8.53 -1.50
C GLY A 87 -1.83 7.42 -2.03
N THR A 88 -2.25 6.14 -1.96
CA THR A 88 -1.48 5.02 -2.49
C THR A 88 -1.68 4.90 -3.99
N CYS A 89 -0.60 5.00 -4.76
CA CYS A 89 -0.65 4.92 -6.22
C CYS A 89 0.65 4.39 -6.83
N LYS A 90 1.23 3.35 -6.25
CA LYS A 90 2.49 2.69 -6.64
C LYS A 90 2.27 1.42 -7.45
N ASP A 91 1.24 0.64 -7.14
CA ASP A 91 0.99 -0.67 -7.73
C ASP A 91 0.28 -0.53 -9.08
N ILE A 92 -0.69 0.39 -9.19
CA ILE A 92 -1.37 0.68 -10.46
C ILE A 92 -0.38 1.10 -11.57
N PRO A 93 0.51 2.10 -11.39
CA PRO A 93 1.45 2.46 -12.45
C PRO A 93 2.42 1.32 -12.78
N LEU A 94 2.88 0.55 -11.78
CA LEU A 94 3.72 -0.62 -12.04
C LEU A 94 3.01 -1.64 -12.93
N MET A 95 1.76 -2.00 -12.62
CA MET A 95 0.99 -2.95 -13.43
C MET A 95 0.60 -2.39 -14.80
N MET A 96 0.51 -1.05 -14.94
CA MET A 96 0.25 -0.40 -16.24
C MET A 96 1.48 -0.37 -17.13
N ALA A 97 2.64 -0.04 -16.56
CA ALA A 97 3.89 0.17 -17.29
C ALA A 97 4.64 -1.14 -17.53
N SER A 98 4.74 -2.00 -16.51
CA SER A 98 5.59 -3.18 -16.49
C SER A 98 4.88 -4.41 -15.89
N PRO A 99 3.72 -4.84 -16.43
CA PRO A 99 2.97 -6.01 -15.96
C PRO A 99 3.80 -7.30 -15.96
N HIS A 100 4.71 -7.48 -16.92
CA HIS A 100 5.53 -8.70 -17.02
C HIS A 100 6.47 -8.88 -15.82
N THR A 101 6.98 -7.79 -15.22
CA THR A 101 7.73 -7.82 -13.95
C THR A 101 6.91 -8.48 -12.84
N LEU A 102 5.63 -8.12 -12.72
CA LEU A 102 4.72 -8.75 -11.76
C LEU A 102 4.45 -10.21 -12.12
N ILE A 103 4.14 -10.50 -13.39
CA ILE A 103 3.81 -11.87 -13.82
C ILE A 103 4.99 -12.83 -13.60
N GLU A 104 6.22 -12.43 -13.92
CA GLU A 104 7.41 -13.23 -13.63
C GLU A 104 7.55 -13.49 -12.12
N GLY A 105 7.39 -12.45 -11.30
CA GLY A 105 7.38 -12.58 -9.84
C GLY A 105 6.30 -13.53 -9.33
N VAL A 106 5.11 -13.52 -9.95
CA VAL A 106 4.01 -14.45 -9.62
C VAL A 106 4.40 -15.89 -9.89
N VAL A 107 5.00 -16.20 -11.04
CA VAL A 107 5.40 -17.57 -11.38
C VAL A 107 6.47 -18.08 -10.42
N ILE A 108 7.50 -17.26 -10.16
CA ILE A 108 8.59 -17.60 -9.23
C ILE A 108 8.05 -17.86 -7.82
N SER A 109 7.19 -16.96 -7.33
CA SER A 109 6.62 -17.06 -5.99
C SER A 109 5.69 -18.27 -5.86
N ALA A 110 4.89 -18.55 -6.89
CA ALA A 110 4.02 -19.73 -6.94
C ALA A 110 4.84 -21.02 -6.95
N TYR A 111 5.93 -21.07 -7.71
CA TYR A 111 6.87 -22.20 -7.72
C TYR A 111 7.47 -22.44 -6.34
N ALA A 112 7.99 -21.41 -5.67
CA ALA A 112 8.59 -21.50 -4.34
C ALA A 112 7.64 -22.14 -3.30
N ILE A 113 6.36 -21.73 -3.31
CA ILE A 113 5.34 -22.27 -2.38
C ILE A 113 4.59 -23.50 -2.92
N ARG A 114 5.01 -24.04 -4.07
CA ARG A 114 4.34 -25.14 -4.81
C ARG A 114 2.85 -24.89 -5.10
N ALA A 115 2.48 -23.64 -5.35
CA ALA A 115 1.16 -23.27 -5.83
C ALA A 115 1.05 -23.50 -7.34
N LYS A 116 0.07 -24.30 -7.76
CA LYS A 116 -0.26 -24.49 -9.18
C LYS A 116 -1.16 -23.40 -9.74
N LYS A 117 -1.76 -22.59 -8.87
CA LYS A 117 -2.71 -21.55 -9.26
C LYS A 117 -2.48 -20.28 -8.46
N ALA A 118 -2.34 -19.18 -9.18
CA ALA A 118 -2.23 -17.86 -8.62
C ALA A 118 -3.40 -16.97 -9.07
N PHE A 119 -3.85 -16.10 -8.18
CA PHE A 119 -4.86 -15.09 -8.46
C PHE A 119 -4.24 -13.70 -8.29
N VAL A 120 -4.50 -12.80 -9.22
CA VAL A 120 -4.21 -11.37 -9.04
C VAL A 120 -5.55 -10.66 -8.86
N TYR A 121 -5.85 -10.26 -7.63
CA TYR A 121 -7.09 -9.56 -7.29
C TYR A 121 -6.87 -8.06 -7.46
N VAL A 122 -7.42 -7.48 -8.53
CA VAL A 122 -7.24 -6.08 -8.92
C VAL A 122 -8.50 -5.31 -8.59
N ARG A 123 -8.39 -4.09 -8.05
CA ARG A 123 -9.56 -3.23 -7.80
C ARG A 123 -10.39 -3.00 -9.07
N GLY A 124 -11.70 -2.83 -8.91
CA GLY A 124 -12.66 -2.76 -10.02
C GLY A 124 -12.55 -1.51 -10.88
N GLU A 125 -12.01 -0.42 -10.35
CA GLU A 125 -12.00 0.90 -10.99
C GLU A 125 -10.97 1.03 -12.11
N VAL A 126 -9.97 0.13 -12.16
CA VAL A 126 -8.80 0.26 -13.05
C VAL A 126 -8.87 -0.69 -14.24
N LEU A 127 -9.94 -0.60 -15.03
CA LEU A 127 -10.19 -1.50 -16.16
C LEU A 127 -9.03 -1.59 -17.15
N HIS A 128 -8.28 -0.50 -17.35
CA HIS A 128 -7.09 -0.51 -18.20
C HIS A 128 -5.97 -1.41 -17.65
N VAL A 129 -5.76 -1.41 -16.33
CA VAL A 129 -4.79 -2.30 -15.65
C VAL A 129 -5.22 -3.75 -15.82
N VAL A 130 -6.50 -4.05 -15.57
CA VAL A 130 -7.04 -5.42 -15.72
C VAL A 130 -6.79 -5.95 -17.13
N ARG A 131 -7.11 -5.15 -18.16
CA ARG A 131 -6.86 -5.52 -19.57
C ARG A 131 -5.37 -5.70 -19.85
N ARG A 132 -4.52 -4.85 -19.27
CA ARG A 132 -3.06 -4.94 -19.43
C ARG A 132 -2.50 -6.24 -18.85
N LEU A 133 -2.89 -6.58 -17.62
CA LEU A 133 -2.47 -7.81 -16.97
C LEU A 133 -3.01 -9.06 -17.68
N GLN A 134 -4.28 -9.04 -18.10
CA GLN A 134 -4.85 -10.15 -18.89
C GLN A 134 -4.06 -10.38 -20.17
N ARG A 135 -3.65 -9.31 -20.85
CA ARG A 135 -2.82 -9.40 -22.05
C ARG A 135 -1.43 -9.96 -21.73
N ALA A 136 -0.77 -9.47 -20.69
CA ALA A 136 0.55 -9.97 -20.27
C ALA A 136 0.52 -11.46 -19.88
N VAL A 137 -0.52 -11.90 -19.16
CA VAL A 137 -0.75 -13.33 -18.84
C VAL A 137 -0.92 -14.15 -20.13
N GLN A 138 -1.69 -13.64 -21.09
CA GLN A 138 -1.86 -14.32 -22.38
C GLN A 138 -0.52 -14.43 -23.14
N GLU A 139 0.26 -13.35 -23.20
CA GLU A 139 1.57 -13.34 -23.87
C GLU A 139 2.54 -14.31 -23.20
N ALA A 140 2.62 -14.32 -21.88
CA ALA A 140 3.45 -15.25 -21.11
C ALA A 140 3.02 -16.72 -21.30
N TYR A 141 1.71 -16.99 -21.38
CA TYR A 141 1.20 -18.33 -21.67
C TYR A 141 1.60 -18.80 -23.08
N LEU A 142 1.43 -17.94 -24.08
CA LEU A 142 1.80 -18.26 -25.48
C LEU A 142 3.31 -18.45 -25.66
N ALA A 143 4.13 -17.79 -24.85
CA ALA A 143 5.58 -17.92 -24.85
C ALA A 143 6.09 -19.11 -24.00
N GLY A 144 5.22 -19.85 -23.31
CA GLY A 144 5.59 -20.99 -22.47
C GLY A 144 6.16 -20.64 -21.10
N TYR A 145 5.99 -19.40 -20.64
CA TYR A 145 6.35 -18.93 -19.29
C TYR A 145 5.24 -19.17 -18.25
N LEU A 146 4.04 -19.55 -18.69
CA LEU A 146 2.87 -19.84 -17.87
C LEU A 146 2.12 -21.03 -18.47
N GLY A 147 1.36 -21.75 -17.65
CA GLY A 147 0.59 -22.93 -18.05
C GLY A 147 1.19 -24.22 -17.51
N ASN A 148 1.12 -25.29 -18.32
CA ASN A 148 1.64 -26.60 -17.96
C ASN A 148 3.07 -26.76 -18.45
N ASP A 149 3.89 -27.47 -17.68
CA ASP A 149 5.28 -27.78 -18.03
C ASP A 149 6.08 -26.55 -18.51
N ILE A 150 6.07 -25.49 -17.69
CA ILE A 150 6.68 -24.19 -17.99
C ILE A 150 8.16 -24.40 -18.35
N LEU A 151 8.55 -23.97 -19.54
CA LEU A 151 9.90 -24.15 -20.10
C LEU A 151 10.44 -25.60 -20.07
N GLY A 152 9.57 -26.61 -20.04
CA GLY A 152 9.98 -28.02 -19.98
C GLY A 152 10.51 -28.47 -18.60
N SER A 153 10.18 -27.72 -17.54
CA SER A 153 10.68 -27.96 -16.18
C SER A 153 9.88 -28.98 -15.36
N GLY A 154 8.71 -29.41 -15.84
CA GLY A 154 7.72 -30.19 -15.10
C GLY A 154 6.89 -29.38 -14.10
N VAL A 155 7.01 -28.04 -14.11
CA VAL A 155 6.26 -27.13 -13.23
C VAL A 155 5.02 -26.58 -13.94
N ASP A 156 3.88 -26.61 -13.25
CA ASP A 156 2.62 -26.04 -13.74
C ASP A 156 2.22 -24.81 -12.91
N VAL A 157 1.95 -23.68 -13.56
CA VAL A 157 1.37 -22.48 -12.92
C VAL A 157 0.33 -21.83 -13.82
N GLU A 158 -0.91 -21.75 -13.33
CA GLU A 158 -1.98 -20.95 -13.93
C GLU A 158 -2.15 -19.61 -13.19
N VAL A 159 -2.35 -18.52 -13.93
CA VAL A 159 -2.63 -17.18 -13.37
C VAL A 159 -4.01 -16.71 -13.79
N VAL A 160 -4.81 -16.28 -12.82
CA VAL A 160 -6.14 -15.70 -13.04
C VAL A 160 -6.14 -14.24 -12.59
N ILE A 161 -6.46 -13.33 -13.51
CA ILE A 161 -6.72 -11.94 -13.18
C ILE A 161 -8.19 -11.81 -12.79
N HIS A 162 -8.44 -11.41 -11.54
CA HIS A 162 -9.78 -11.23 -10.99
C HIS A 162 -10.00 -9.75 -10.67
N ALA A 163 -11.04 -9.15 -11.24
CA ALA A 163 -11.42 -7.77 -10.94
C ALA A 163 -12.40 -7.74 -9.78
N GLY A 164 -12.11 -6.92 -8.76
CA GLY A 164 -13.03 -6.56 -7.69
C GLY A 164 -14.11 -5.57 -8.16
N ALA A 165 -14.78 -4.93 -7.21
CA ALA A 165 -15.94 -4.07 -7.48
C ALA A 165 -15.99 -2.80 -6.61
N GLY A 166 -14.83 -2.27 -6.22
CA GLY A 166 -14.73 -0.98 -5.51
C GLY A 166 -15.08 -1.05 -4.05
N ALA A 167 -14.24 -1.74 -3.27
CA ALA A 167 -14.37 -1.78 -1.82
C ALA A 167 -12.99 -1.88 -1.18
N TYR A 168 -12.54 -0.83 -0.48
CA TYR A 168 -11.24 -0.76 0.19
C TYR A 168 -11.04 -1.90 1.19
N ILE A 169 -12.11 -2.34 1.86
CA ILE A 169 -12.02 -3.47 2.79
C ILE A 169 -11.62 -4.77 2.10
N CYS A 170 -11.84 -4.93 0.78
CA CYS A 170 -11.37 -6.09 0.03
C CYS A 170 -9.85 -6.10 -0.18
N GLY A 171 -9.14 -5.01 0.11
CA GLY A 171 -7.68 -5.00 0.23
C GLY A 171 -7.16 -5.59 1.54
N GLU A 172 -8.01 -5.82 2.55
CA GLU A 172 -7.64 -6.58 3.74
C GLU A 172 -7.45 -8.06 3.38
N GLU A 173 -6.34 -8.65 3.79
CA GLU A 173 -5.88 -9.96 3.33
C GLU A 173 -6.95 -11.07 3.41
N THR A 174 -7.73 -11.13 4.48
CA THR A 174 -8.72 -12.19 4.66
C THR A 174 -10.08 -11.85 4.06
N ALA A 175 -10.45 -10.58 4.01
CA ALA A 175 -11.63 -10.10 3.30
C ALA A 175 -11.50 -10.28 1.78
N LEU A 176 -10.29 -10.09 1.25
CA LEU A 176 -9.94 -10.37 -0.14
C LEU A 176 -10.28 -11.81 -0.52
N LEU A 177 -9.90 -12.78 0.33
CA LEU A 177 -10.21 -14.19 0.10
C LEU A 177 -11.71 -14.44 0.05
N ASP A 178 -12.48 -13.85 0.96
CA ASP A 178 -13.95 -13.98 0.93
C ASP A 178 -14.56 -13.35 -0.32
N SER A 179 -14.08 -12.17 -0.73
CA SER A 179 -14.53 -11.54 -1.98
C SER A 179 -14.21 -12.41 -3.20
N LEU A 180 -13.00 -12.97 -3.27
CA LEU A 180 -12.54 -13.82 -4.37
C LEU A 180 -13.34 -15.14 -4.43
N GLU A 181 -13.79 -15.65 -3.29
CA GLU A 181 -14.68 -16.83 -3.22
C GLU A 181 -16.14 -16.53 -3.57
N GLY A 182 -16.48 -15.30 -3.92
CA GLY A 182 -17.85 -14.88 -4.24
C GLY A 182 -18.72 -14.63 -3.00
N ARG A 183 -18.10 -14.49 -1.81
CA ARG A 183 -18.79 -14.01 -0.60
C ARG A 183 -18.67 -12.48 -0.49
N ARG A 184 -19.33 -11.91 0.52
CA ARG A 184 -19.11 -10.51 0.89
C ARG A 184 -17.68 -10.35 1.41
N GLY A 185 -16.97 -9.30 0.98
CA GLY A 185 -15.61 -8.97 1.45
C GLY A 185 -15.59 -8.57 2.92
N GLN A 186 -15.64 -9.55 3.82
CA GLN A 186 -15.58 -9.37 5.26
C GLN A 186 -14.38 -10.15 5.80
N PRO A 187 -13.56 -9.55 6.69
CA PRO A 187 -12.39 -10.25 7.22
C PRO A 187 -12.77 -11.55 7.94
N ARG A 188 -11.91 -12.56 7.87
CA ARG A 188 -12.08 -13.87 8.51
C ARG A 188 -11.49 -13.89 9.92
N LEU A 189 -12.00 -14.79 10.76
CA LEU A 189 -11.45 -15.00 12.10
C LEU A 189 -10.05 -15.61 12.00
N ARG A 190 -9.12 -15.08 12.79
CA ARG A 190 -7.80 -15.65 13.00
C ARG A 190 -7.72 -16.11 14.46
N PRO A 191 -7.34 -17.38 14.75
CA PRO A 191 -7.14 -18.53 13.84
C PRO A 191 -8.45 -19.09 13.22
N PRO A 192 -8.36 -19.91 12.14
CA PRO A 192 -7.14 -20.36 11.46
C PRO A 192 -6.53 -19.27 10.56
N PHE A 193 -5.20 -19.29 10.41
CA PHE A 193 -4.49 -18.36 9.52
C PHE A 193 -4.58 -18.81 8.04
N PRO A 194 -4.48 -17.90 7.07
CA PRO A 194 -4.55 -18.23 5.64
C PRO A 194 -3.52 -19.27 5.17
N ALA A 195 -2.34 -19.31 5.80
CA ALA A 195 -1.31 -20.29 5.50
C ALA A 195 -1.76 -21.74 5.76
N VAL A 196 -2.76 -21.95 6.63
CA VAL A 196 -3.33 -23.28 6.93
C VAL A 196 -4.66 -23.48 6.20
N ALA A 197 -5.52 -22.45 6.22
CA ALA A 197 -6.86 -22.49 5.62
C ALA A 197 -7.25 -21.10 5.09
N GLY A 198 -6.77 -20.79 3.88
CA GLY A 198 -7.06 -19.57 3.15
C GLY A 198 -8.10 -19.79 2.06
N LEU A 199 -7.75 -19.48 0.81
CA LEU A 199 -8.62 -19.60 -0.35
C LEU A 199 -9.11 -21.04 -0.51
N TYR A 200 -10.43 -21.22 -0.59
CA TYR A 200 -11.09 -22.53 -0.67
C TYR A 200 -10.67 -23.49 0.46
N ALA A 201 -10.41 -22.95 1.65
CA ALA A 201 -9.92 -23.69 2.82
C ALA A 201 -8.59 -24.44 2.58
N CYS A 202 -7.79 -23.95 1.63
CA CYS A 202 -6.49 -24.49 1.27
C CYS A 202 -5.35 -23.52 1.70
N PRO A 203 -4.12 -24.02 1.88
CA PRO A 203 -2.96 -23.17 2.17
C PRO A 203 -2.82 -22.04 1.15
N THR A 204 -2.82 -20.80 1.62
CA THR A 204 -2.76 -19.64 0.75
C THR A 204 -1.81 -18.59 1.32
N VAL A 205 -0.96 -18.06 0.44
CA VAL A 205 -0.17 -16.86 0.72
C VAL A 205 -0.79 -15.69 -0.01
N ILE A 206 -0.95 -14.57 0.71
CA ILE A 206 -1.37 -13.30 0.13
C ILE A 206 -0.21 -12.31 0.18
N ASN A 207 0.16 -11.71 -0.94
CA ASN A 207 1.23 -10.71 -1.00
C ASN A 207 0.82 -9.52 -1.85
N ASN A 208 1.30 -8.32 -1.51
CA ASN A 208 1.08 -7.12 -2.32
C ASN A 208 1.89 -7.18 -3.62
N VAL A 209 1.39 -6.49 -4.65
CA VAL A 209 2.00 -6.37 -5.99
C VAL A 209 3.49 -6.03 -5.93
N GLU A 210 3.89 -4.94 -5.28
CA GLU A 210 5.29 -4.52 -5.18
C GLU A 210 6.18 -5.58 -4.49
N SER A 211 5.63 -6.33 -3.53
CA SER A 211 6.40 -7.41 -2.88
C SER A 211 6.74 -8.52 -3.86
N ILE A 212 5.77 -8.94 -4.67
CA ILE A 212 5.94 -10.01 -5.66
C ILE A 212 6.80 -9.53 -6.83
N ALA A 213 6.58 -8.30 -7.29
CA ALA A 213 7.37 -7.69 -8.36
C ALA A 213 8.84 -7.47 -7.97
N SER A 214 9.18 -7.40 -6.68
CA SER A 214 10.56 -7.32 -6.22
C SER A 214 11.32 -8.66 -6.33
N VAL A 215 10.61 -9.79 -6.36
CA VAL A 215 11.22 -11.13 -6.30
C VAL A 215 12.15 -11.42 -7.48
N PRO A 216 11.81 -11.14 -8.76
CA PRO A 216 12.70 -11.39 -9.90
C PRO A 216 14.08 -10.73 -9.75
N SER A 217 14.10 -9.48 -9.25
CA SER A 217 15.35 -8.74 -9.03
C SER A 217 16.22 -9.34 -7.91
N ILE A 218 15.60 -9.89 -6.86
CA ILE A 218 16.31 -10.59 -5.77
C ILE A 218 16.90 -11.90 -6.28
N VAL A 219 16.14 -12.67 -7.08
CA VAL A 219 16.63 -13.91 -7.69
C VAL A 219 17.85 -13.64 -8.58
N THR A 220 17.77 -12.60 -9.41
CA THR A 220 18.82 -12.29 -10.39
C THR A 220 20.09 -11.75 -9.76
N ASN A 221 19.97 -10.89 -8.75
CA ASN A 221 21.10 -10.13 -8.21
C ASN A 221 21.59 -10.63 -6.83
N GLY A 222 20.80 -11.46 -6.15
CA GLY A 222 21.14 -12.04 -4.85
C GLY A 222 20.88 -11.15 -3.64
N VAL A 223 21.08 -11.74 -2.46
CA VAL A 223 20.77 -11.13 -1.15
C VAL A 223 21.67 -9.95 -0.80
N ASP A 224 22.95 -10.01 -1.15
CA ASP A 224 23.92 -8.95 -0.86
C ASP A 224 23.59 -7.67 -1.62
N TRP A 225 23.17 -7.80 -2.88
CA TRP A 225 22.70 -6.68 -3.69
C TRP A 225 21.46 -6.03 -3.05
N PHE A 226 20.45 -6.84 -2.71
CA PHE A 226 19.23 -6.29 -2.10
C PHE A 226 19.51 -5.68 -0.71
N GLY A 227 20.38 -6.31 0.07
CA GLY A 227 20.80 -5.88 1.40
C GLY A 227 21.71 -4.65 1.41
N SER A 228 22.32 -4.31 0.26
CA SER A 228 23.11 -3.09 0.05
C SER A 228 22.25 -1.82 -0.05
N MET A 229 20.95 -1.99 -0.29
CA MET A 229 19.94 -0.94 -0.25
C MET A 229 19.16 -1.02 1.06
N GLY A 230 18.73 0.13 1.55
CA GLY A 230 17.94 0.21 2.77
C GLY A 230 18.79 0.39 4.03
N THR A 231 18.15 0.24 5.19
CA THR A 231 18.81 0.30 6.50
C THR A 231 19.17 -1.09 7.01
N GLU A 232 19.63 -1.24 8.25
CA GLU A 232 19.98 -2.56 8.80
C GLU A 232 18.76 -3.51 8.87
N LYS A 233 17.60 -2.99 9.28
CA LYS A 233 16.37 -3.77 9.54
C LYS A 233 15.30 -3.63 8.45
N SER A 234 15.49 -2.67 7.54
CA SER A 234 14.58 -2.40 6.43
C SER A 234 15.37 -2.43 5.13
N LYS A 235 15.46 -3.63 4.53
CA LYS A 235 16.24 -3.86 3.31
C LYS A 235 15.51 -3.51 2.02
N GLY A 236 16.31 -3.19 1.00
CA GLY A 236 15.87 -2.99 -0.37
C GLY A 236 15.34 -1.59 -0.67
N MET A 237 14.81 -1.49 -1.88
CA MET A 237 14.11 -0.34 -2.45
C MET A 237 12.59 -0.47 -2.29
N THR A 238 11.90 0.65 -2.51
CA THR A 238 10.45 0.73 -2.57
C THR A 238 10.01 1.92 -3.43
N LEU A 239 8.74 1.91 -3.85
CA LEU A 239 8.10 3.06 -4.51
C LEU A 239 7.43 3.95 -3.47
N TYR A 240 7.89 5.20 -3.38
CA TYR A 240 7.24 6.26 -2.60
C TYR A 240 6.28 7.04 -3.49
N SER A 241 4.99 7.05 -3.12
CA SER A 241 3.95 7.79 -3.83
C SER A 241 3.81 9.18 -3.22
N LEU A 242 4.35 10.22 -3.86
CA LEU A 242 4.23 11.60 -3.41
C LEU A 242 2.98 12.24 -4.01
N SER A 243 2.12 12.80 -3.14
CA SER A 243 0.88 13.48 -3.53
C SER A 243 0.58 14.70 -2.65
N GLY A 244 -0.46 15.46 -2.99
CA GLY A 244 -0.85 16.67 -2.26
C GLY A 244 -0.16 17.94 -2.76
N HIS A 245 0.16 18.85 -1.85
CA HIS A 245 0.68 20.19 -2.15
C HIS A 245 2.19 20.22 -2.45
N VAL A 246 2.64 19.33 -3.33
CA VAL A 246 4.04 19.20 -3.77
C VAL A 246 4.19 19.66 -5.23
N LYS A 247 5.36 20.18 -5.60
CA LYS A 247 5.58 20.74 -6.95
C LYS A 247 5.56 19.68 -8.05
N ARG A 248 6.12 18.50 -7.82
CA ARG A 248 6.13 17.36 -8.75
C ARG A 248 5.63 16.08 -8.06
N PRO A 249 4.31 15.90 -7.90
CA PRO A 249 3.76 14.65 -7.37
C PRO A 249 4.06 13.51 -8.35
N GLY A 250 4.17 12.29 -7.84
CA GLY A 250 4.52 11.13 -8.66
C GLY A 250 5.10 9.98 -7.86
N GLN A 251 5.65 9.00 -8.57
CA GLN A 251 6.34 7.85 -7.98
C GLN A 251 7.83 8.11 -7.95
N TYR A 252 8.45 7.85 -6.80
CA TYR A 252 9.89 7.95 -6.61
C TYR A 252 10.38 6.61 -6.07
N GLU A 253 11.17 5.88 -6.85
CA GLU A 253 11.76 4.63 -6.40
C GLU A 253 13.10 4.90 -5.70
N ALA A 254 13.19 4.56 -4.42
CA ALA A 254 14.37 4.83 -3.61
C ALA A 254 14.61 3.73 -2.56
N PRO A 255 15.85 3.62 -2.03
CA PRO A 255 16.14 2.75 -0.90
C PRO A 255 15.33 3.13 0.34
N LEU A 256 14.97 2.15 1.16
CA LEU A 256 14.38 2.43 2.47
C LEU A 256 15.33 3.25 3.34
N GLY A 257 14.79 4.21 4.08
CA GLY A 257 15.58 5.10 4.93
C GLY A 257 15.96 6.44 4.31
N ILE A 258 15.65 6.67 3.02
CA ILE A 258 15.60 8.03 2.47
C ILE A 258 14.67 8.90 3.33
N THR A 259 14.93 10.19 3.44
CA THR A 259 14.11 11.13 4.22
C THR A 259 13.04 11.80 3.37
N LEU A 260 11.97 12.32 4.00
CA LEU A 260 11.01 13.15 3.25
C LEU A 260 11.66 14.43 2.74
N ARG A 261 12.66 14.99 3.44
CA ARG A 261 13.42 16.16 2.96
C ARG A 261 14.06 15.89 1.60
N GLU A 262 14.79 14.79 1.46
CA GLU A 262 15.43 14.41 0.20
C GLU A 262 14.40 14.19 -0.91
N LEU A 263 13.29 13.51 -0.61
CA LEU A 263 12.20 13.31 -1.57
C LEU A 263 11.53 14.62 -1.99
N LEU A 264 11.36 15.59 -1.08
CA LEU A 264 10.86 16.92 -1.41
C LEU A 264 11.84 17.70 -2.28
N ASP A 265 13.15 17.64 -1.99
CA ASP A 265 14.17 18.28 -2.81
C ASP A 265 14.14 17.71 -4.25
N LEU A 266 14.02 16.39 -4.38
CA LEU A 266 13.81 15.71 -5.66
C LEU A 266 12.49 16.10 -6.32
N ALA A 267 11.41 16.31 -5.56
CA ALA A 267 10.14 16.77 -6.10
C ALA A 267 10.13 18.27 -6.43
N GLY A 268 11.16 19.03 -6.04
CA GLY A 268 11.26 20.47 -6.25
C GLY A 268 10.53 21.31 -5.19
N GLY A 269 10.31 20.72 -4.01
CA GLY A 269 9.70 21.33 -2.83
C GLY A 269 8.17 21.24 -2.80
N MET A 270 7.60 21.92 -1.80
CA MET A 270 6.17 22.20 -1.73
C MET A 270 5.73 23.05 -2.93
N ARG A 271 4.41 23.16 -3.15
CA ARG A 271 3.87 24.09 -4.15
C ARG A 271 4.36 25.52 -3.88
N ALA A 272 4.42 26.36 -4.92
CA ALA A 272 5.03 27.68 -4.84
C ALA A 272 4.43 28.55 -3.70
N GLY A 273 5.31 29.18 -2.92
CA GLY A 273 4.91 30.08 -1.82
C GLY A 273 4.25 29.38 -0.63
N SER A 274 4.35 28.04 -0.53
CA SER A 274 3.72 27.26 0.52
C SER A 274 4.73 26.55 1.42
N GLU A 275 4.34 26.36 2.67
CA GLU A 275 5.13 25.69 3.70
C GLU A 275 4.42 24.40 4.12
N LEU A 276 5.19 23.36 4.42
CA LEU A 276 4.63 22.10 4.89
C LEU A 276 4.02 22.28 6.29
N LYS A 277 2.74 21.95 6.42
CA LYS A 277 2.04 21.93 7.71
C LYS A 277 2.11 20.53 8.33
N PHE A 278 1.66 19.53 7.59
CA PHE A 278 1.71 18.12 7.99
C PHE A 278 1.73 17.20 6.79
N TRP A 279 2.02 15.92 7.03
CA TRP A 279 2.04 14.88 6.03
C TRP A 279 1.71 13.51 6.63
N THR A 280 1.42 12.53 5.78
CA THR A 280 1.25 11.12 6.19
C THR A 280 2.35 10.25 5.59
N PRO A 281 3.00 9.36 6.38
CA PRO A 281 4.08 8.52 5.86
C PRO A 281 3.63 7.25 5.13
N GLY A 282 2.42 6.76 5.41
CA GLY A 282 1.95 5.49 4.84
C GLY A 282 0.59 5.55 4.16
N GLY A 283 -0.06 6.71 4.07
CA GLY A 283 -1.44 6.88 3.64
C GLY A 283 -2.34 7.38 4.78
N SER A 284 -3.65 7.45 4.52
CA SER A 284 -4.61 7.99 5.49
C SER A 284 -4.76 7.15 6.77
N SER A 285 -4.28 5.91 6.77
CA SER A 285 -4.38 5.00 7.93
C SER A 285 -3.29 5.22 8.97
N THR A 286 -2.35 6.13 8.71
CA THR A 286 -1.16 6.33 9.52
C THR A 286 -1.25 7.64 10.31
N PRO A 287 -0.74 7.69 11.56
CA PRO A 287 -0.64 8.93 12.31
C PRO A 287 0.07 10.02 11.50
N ILE A 288 -0.44 11.26 11.53
CA ILE A 288 0.17 12.37 10.81
C ILE A 288 1.54 12.70 11.42
N LEU A 289 2.42 13.23 10.58
CA LEU A 289 3.71 13.77 10.97
C LEU A 289 3.79 15.25 10.54
N THR A 290 4.65 16.01 11.21
CA THR A 290 4.83 17.45 10.99
C THR A 290 6.17 17.74 10.27
N ALA A 291 6.46 19.02 10.02
CA ALA A 291 7.73 19.47 9.48
C ALA A 291 8.96 19.08 10.35
N GLU A 292 8.77 18.86 11.66
CA GLU A 292 9.83 18.40 12.56
C GLU A 292 10.34 17.00 12.21
N HIS A 293 9.53 16.22 11.48
CA HIS A 293 9.81 14.83 11.15
C HIS A 293 10.40 14.65 9.74
N LEU A 294 10.76 15.74 9.06
CA LEU A 294 11.28 15.70 7.68
C LEU A 294 12.55 14.84 7.51
N ASP A 295 13.38 14.78 8.55
CA ASP A 295 14.66 14.08 8.57
C ASP A 295 14.57 12.68 9.21
N VAL A 296 13.36 12.21 9.55
CA VAL A 296 13.15 10.83 10.00
C VAL A 296 13.42 9.90 8.81
N PRO A 297 14.31 8.89 8.96
CA PRO A 297 14.50 7.89 7.92
C PRO A 297 13.19 7.19 7.60
N LEU A 298 12.79 7.15 6.32
CA LEU A 298 11.59 6.47 5.86
C LEU A 298 11.83 4.96 5.75
N ASP A 299 12.07 4.34 6.90
CA ASP A 299 12.09 2.91 7.11
C ASP A 299 11.08 2.50 8.20
N TYR A 300 10.87 1.19 8.40
CA TYR A 300 9.81 0.72 9.31
C TYR A 300 10.11 1.09 10.77
N GLU A 301 11.39 1.13 11.15
CA GLU A 301 11.82 1.41 12.52
C GLU A 301 11.84 2.90 12.86
N GLY A 302 12.33 3.73 11.94
CA GLY A 302 12.44 5.18 12.09
C GLY A 302 11.07 5.84 12.17
N VAL A 303 10.17 5.52 11.22
CA VAL A 303 8.80 6.05 11.26
C VAL A 303 8.03 5.51 12.46
N GLY A 304 8.25 4.24 12.83
CA GLY A 304 7.72 3.65 14.06
C GLY A 304 8.19 4.39 15.32
N GLY A 305 9.48 4.74 15.39
CA GLY A 305 10.07 5.51 16.47
C GLY A 305 9.57 6.95 16.56
N ALA A 306 9.10 7.51 15.44
CA ALA A 306 8.44 8.81 15.36
C ALA A 306 6.94 8.77 15.76
N GLY A 307 6.42 7.63 16.19
CA GLY A 307 5.02 7.50 16.62
C GLY A 307 4.01 7.35 15.46
N SER A 308 4.50 7.07 14.25
CA SER A 308 3.65 6.73 13.10
C SER A 308 4.01 5.34 12.57
N MET A 309 3.63 5.01 11.34
CA MET A 309 4.00 3.76 10.69
C MET A 309 4.22 3.96 9.19
N LEU A 310 5.25 3.30 8.64
CA LEU A 310 5.51 3.33 7.21
C LEU A 310 4.65 2.27 6.51
N GLY A 311 3.39 2.63 6.26
CA GLY A 311 2.37 1.78 5.64
C GLY A 311 2.65 1.47 4.16
N THR A 312 1.86 2.03 3.24
CA THR A 312 2.03 1.82 1.80
C THR A 312 3.01 2.80 1.15
N LYS A 313 3.68 3.65 1.95
CA LYS A 313 4.59 4.72 1.49
C LYS A 313 3.87 5.76 0.61
N ALA A 314 2.57 5.91 0.85
CA ALA A 314 1.75 7.00 0.32
C ALA A 314 2.04 8.29 1.11
N LEU A 315 3.01 9.07 0.61
CA LEU A 315 3.41 10.34 1.19
C LEU A 315 2.47 11.46 0.72
N GLN A 316 1.58 11.91 1.59
CA GLN A 316 0.62 12.97 1.26
C GLN A 316 1.02 14.26 1.97
N MET A 317 1.32 15.32 1.22
CA MET A 317 1.78 16.61 1.76
C MET A 317 0.64 17.62 1.84
N PHE A 318 0.46 18.22 3.00
CA PHE A 318 -0.52 19.27 3.26
C PHE A 318 0.17 20.53 3.74
N ASP A 319 -0.17 21.66 3.13
CA ASP A 319 0.47 22.93 3.42
C ASP A 319 -0.32 23.77 4.43
N GLN A 320 0.19 24.96 4.76
CA GLN A 320 -0.39 25.86 5.75
C GLN A 320 -1.84 26.29 5.46
N THR A 321 -2.31 26.14 4.22
CA THR A 321 -3.67 26.54 3.81
C THR A 321 -4.74 25.48 4.14
N THR A 322 -4.34 24.30 4.61
CA THR A 322 -5.24 23.15 4.80
C THR A 322 -5.67 23.00 6.26
N SER A 323 -6.98 22.90 6.52
CA SER A 323 -7.51 22.55 7.85
C SER A 323 -7.26 21.07 8.17
N VAL A 324 -6.67 20.80 9.34
CA VAL A 324 -6.43 19.44 9.84
C VAL A 324 -7.76 18.76 10.20
N VAL A 325 -8.70 19.50 10.79
CA VAL A 325 -10.06 19.01 11.12
C VAL A 325 -10.78 18.52 9.87
N ARG A 326 -10.70 19.29 8.77
CA ARG A 326 -11.29 18.88 7.48
C ARG A 326 -10.63 17.64 6.90
N CYS A 327 -9.30 17.55 6.95
CA CYS A 327 -8.60 16.36 6.47
C CYS A 327 -8.99 15.11 7.27
N ALA A 328 -8.99 15.21 8.60
CA ALA A 328 -9.47 14.14 9.48
C ALA A 328 -10.90 13.73 9.13
N LEU A 329 -11.82 14.69 8.98
CA LEU A 329 -13.20 14.43 8.57
C LEU A 329 -13.27 13.66 7.24
N ARG A 330 -12.57 14.11 6.20
CA ARG A 330 -12.61 13.45 4.87
C ARG A 330 -12.06 12.02 4.91
N TRP A 331 -11.01 11.78 5.68
CA TRP A 331 -10.52 10.42 5.87
C TRP A 331 -11.49 9.56 6.69
N THR A 332 -12.08 10.10 7.75
CA THR A 332 -13.08 9.36 8.55
C THR A 332 -14.35 9.06 7.74
N GLU A 333 -14.80 9.97 6.88
CA GLU A 333 -15.89 9.72 5.91
C GLU A 333 -15.55 8.56 4.96
N PHE A 334 -14.31 8.51 4.46
CA PHE A 334 -13.82 7.39 3.67
C PHE A 334 -13.88 6.07 4.46
N TYR A 335 -13.37 6.03 5.69
CA TYR A 335 -13.41 4.81 6.51
C TYR A 335 -14.82 4.38 6.90
N LYS A 336 -15.72 5.33 7.14
CA LYS A 336 -17.15 5.08 7.33
C LYS A 336 -17.77 4.46 6.08
N HIS A 337 -17.48 5.01 4.90
CA HIS A 337 -17.97 4.50 3.62
C HIS A 337 -17.48 3.08 3.34
N GLU A 338 -16.20 2.83 3.63
CA GLU A 338 -15.51 1.59 3.30
C GLU A 338 -15.54 0.52 4.41
N SER A 339 -16.23 0.80 5.51
CA SER A 339 -16.45 -0.19 6.55
C SER A 339 -17.32 -1.33 6.03
N CYS A 340 -16.86 -2.59 6.13
CA CYS A 340 -17.70 -3.75 5.78
C CYS A 340 -18.90 -3.96 6.72
N GLY A 341 -18.97 -3.19 7.81
CA GLY A 341 -20.07 -3.23 8.77
C GLY A 341 -20.10 -4.47 9.67
N LYS A 342 -19.04 -5.27 9.74
CA LYS A 342 -19.02 -6.50 10.56
C LYS A 342 -18.98 -6.23 12.07
N CYS A 343 -18.06 -5.38 12.53
CA CYS A 343 -17.88 -5.09 13.94
C CYS A 343 -18.58 -3.79 14.34
N THR A 344 -19.33 -3.82 15.45
CA THR A 344 -20.01 -2.64 16.02
C THR A 344 -19.07 -1.46 16.30
N PRO A 345 -17.88 -1.62 16.93
CA PRO A 345 -17.01 -0.47 17.20
C PRO A 345 -16.62 0.28 15.93
N CYS A 346 -16.26 -0.41 14.85
CA CYS A 346 -15.97 0.26 13.58
C CYS A 346 -17.23 0.82 12.91
N ARG A 347 -18.29 0.01 12.78
CA ARG A 347 -19.51 0.38 12.02
C ARG A 347 -20.22 1.59 12.63
N GLU A 348 -20.45 1.57 13.94
CA GLU A 348 -21.15 2.64 14.64
C GLU A 348 -20.17 3.76 15.06
N GLY A 349 -18.95 3.39 15.47
CA GLY A 349 -17.96 4.36 15.92
C GLY A 349 -17.51 5.31 14.82
N THR A 350 -17.21 4.82 13.61
CA THR A 350 -16.86 5.71 12.48
C THR A 350 -18.00 6.63 12.08
N PHE A 351 -19.25 6.17 12.18
CA PHE A 351 -20.43 7.01 11.96
C PHE A 351 -20.48 8.15 12.99
N TRP A 352 -20.25 7.85 14.26
CA TRP A 352 -20.23 8.83 15.33
C TRP A 352 -19.06 9.83 15.17
N LEU A 353 -17.85 9.34 14.88
CA LEU A 353 -16.69 10.19 14.64
C LEU A 353 -16.96 11.23 13.53
N VAL A 354 -17.57 10.82 12.41
CA VAL A 354 -17.97 11.75 11.34
C VAL A 354 -18.91 12.83 11.87
N GLN A 355 -19.93 12.50 12.65
CA GLN A 355 -20.87 13.49 13.19
C GLN A 355 -20.21 14.51 14.12
N VAL A 356 -19.21 14.10 14.90
CA VAL A 356 -18.47 15.01 15.78
C VAL A 356 -17.55 15.91 14.95
N LEU A 357 -16.82 15.34 13.99
CA LEU A 357 -15.93 16.08 13.10
C LEU A 357 -16.70 17.06 12.19
N GLU A 358 -17.89 16.72 11.70
CA GLU A 358 -18.76 17.63 10.94
C GLU A 358 -19.18 18.85 11.77
N ARG A 359 -19.45 18.67 13.07
CA ARG A 359 -19.75 19.80 13.97
C ARG A 359 -18.54 20.71 14.15
N LEU A 360 -17.37 20.11 14.39
CA LEU A 360 -16.11 20.85 14.57
C LEU A 360 -15.72 21.59 13.29
N GLU A 361 -15.81 20.96 12.12
CA GLU A 361 -15.56 21.62 10.83
C GLU A 361 -16.51 22.81 10.64
N ALA A 362 -17.76 22.71 11.11
CA ALA A 362 -18.76 23.77 10.98
C ALA A 362 -18.70 24.86 12.06
N GLY A 363 -17.73 24.85 12.98
CA GLY A 363 -17.64 25.84 14.07
C GLY A 363 -18.75 25.69 15.11
N LYS A 364 -19.32 24.48 15.24
CA LYS A 364 -20.47 24.15 16.10
C LYS A 364 -20.11 23.07 17.13
N GLY A 365 -18.81 22.87 17.40
CA GLY A 365 -18.35 21.94 18.40
C GLY A 365 -18.80 22.35 19.82
N THR A 366 -18.85 21.36 20.71
CA THR A 366 -19.09 21.58 22.15
C THR A 366 -17.80 21.40 22.94
N ALA A 367 -17.73 21.93 24.16
CA ALA A 367 -16.55 21.82 25.02
C ALA A 367 -16.10 20.35 25.24
N ASP A 368 -17.03 19.40 25.16
CA ASP A 368 -16.77 17.98 25.38
C ASP A 368 -16.41 17.22 24.08
N ASP A 369 -16.57 17.84 22.90
CA ASP A 369 -16.46 17.12 21.62
C ASP A 369 -15.04 16.58 21.35
N ILE A 370 -14.00 17.28 21.80
CA ILE A 370 -12.61 16.84 21.60
C ILE A 370 -12.31 15.62 22.48
N ASP A 371 -12.71 15.66 23.76
CA ASP A 371 -12.53 14.53 24.67
C ASP A 371 -13.38 13.33 24.24
N LEU A 372 -14.58 13.60 23.71
CA LEU A 372 -15.43 12.58 23.10
C LEU A 372 -14.76 11.93 21.89
N LEU A 373 -14.10 12.68 21.01
CA LEU A 373 -13.35 12.11 19.88
C LEU A 373 -12.28 11.14 20.37
N VAL A 374 -11.50 11.53 21.38
CA VAL A 374 -10.44 10.68 21.95
C VAL A 374 -11.03 9.42 22.57
N ASP A 375 -12.07 9.54 23.40
CA ASP A 375 -12.76 8.39 23.99
C ASP A 375 -13.32 7.44 22.93
N GLN A 376 -13.93 7.97 21.86
CA GLN A 376 -14.45 7.15 20.78
C GLN A 376 -13.32 6.46 19.99
N CYS A 377 -12.21 7.13 19.75
CA CYS A 377 -11.03 6.50 19.16
C CYS A 377 -10.53 5.33 20.02
N ASP A 378 -10.42 5.51 21.34
CA ASP A 378 -10.00 4.47 22.28
C ASP A 378 -10.98 3.28 22.36
N ASN A 379 -12.26 3.53 22.06
CA ASN A 379 -13.29 2.50 21.95
C ASN A 379 -13.27 1.72 20.63
N ILE A 380 -12.57 2.22 19.61
CA ILE A 380 -12.39 1.56 18.31
C ILE A 380 -11.05 0.82 18.27
N VAL A 381 -9.97 1.49 18.65
CA VAL A 381 -8.60 1.00 18.51
C VAL A 381 -8.40 -0.29 19.30
N GLY A 382 -7.90 -1.33 18.63
CA GLY A 382 -7.66 -2.65 19.22
C GLY A 382 -8.94 -3.42 19.60
N ARG A 383 -10.13 -2.86 19.35
CA ARG A 383 -11.44 -3.49 19.60
C ARG A 383 -12.22 -3.78 18.33
N ALA A 384 -11.77 -3.25 17.19
CA ALA A 384 -12.24 -3.63 15.87
C ALA A 384 -11.69 -5.00 15.44
N PHE A 385 -12.39 -5.66 14.52
CA PHE A 385 -12.02 -7.01 14.05
C PHE A 385 -10.81 -7.00 13.09
N CYS A 386 -10.55 -5.87 12.43
CA CYS A 386 -9.43 -5.67 11.51
C CYS A 386 -8.87 -4.25 11.67
N ALA A 387 -7.69 -4.03 11.09
CA ALA A 387 -6.93 -2.78 11.22
C ALA A 387 -7.61 -1.54 10.58
N LEU A 388 -8.71 -1.70 9.83
CA LEU A 388 -9.49 -0.56 9.33
C LEU A 388 -9.96 0.34 10.48
N GLY A 389 -10.36 -0.25 11.62
CA GLY A 389 -10.77 0.52 12.79
C GLY A 389 -9.63 1.38 13.35
N ASP A 390 -8.43 0.79 13.47
CA ASP A 390 -7.25 1.49 13.98
C ASP A 390 -6.84 2.62 13.01
N GLY A 391 -6.87 2.35 11.70
CA GLY A 391 -6.58 3.34 10.66
C GLY A 391 -7.58 4.50 10.63
N ALA A 392 -8.85 4.26 10.98
CA ALA A 392 -9.86 5.32 11.05
C ALA A 392 -9.66 6.29 12.22
N ALA A 393 -9.04 5.82 13.32
CA ALA A 393 -8.78 6.62 14.50
C ALA A 393 -7.44 7.37 14.43
N ALA A 394 -6.43 6.79 13.78
CA ALA A 394 -5.06 7.33 13.70
C ALA A 394 -4.96 8.81 13.25
N PRO A 395 -5.63 9.28 12.18
CA PRO A 395 -5.54 10.69 11.78
C PRO A 395 -6.23 11.65 12.75
N ILE A 396 -7.22 11.18 13.53
CA ILE A 396 -7.92 11.99 14.52
C ILE A 396 -7.03 12.20 15.74
N THR A 397 -6.50 11.10 16.31
CA THR A 397 -5.68 11.16 17.53
C THR A 397 -4.41 11.96 17.31
N SER A 398 -3.72 11.73 16.19
CA SER A 398 -2.52 12.49 15.81
C SER A 398 -2.83 13.93 15.38
N GLY A 399 -3.97 14.17 14.73
CA GLY A 399 -4.47 15.51 14.44
C GLY A 399 -4.67 16.34 15.71
N ILE A 400 -5.34 15.77 16.72
CA ILE A 400 -5.53 16.41 18.03
C ILE A 400 -4.19 16.57 18.76
N GLN A 401 -3.26 15.62 18.63
CA GLN A 401 -1.96 15.71 19.27
C GLN A 401 -1.13 16.90 18.77
N TYR A 402 -1.07 17.11 17.45
CA TYR A 402 -0.21 18.12 16.84
C TYR A 402 -0.90 19.47 16.56
N PHE A 403 -2.23 19.48 16.45
CA PHE A 403 -2.99 20.66 16.02
C PHE A 403 -4.25 20.84 16.86
N ARG A 404 -4.18 20.59 18.18
CA ARG A 404 -5.31 20.70 19.11
C ARG A 404 -6.04 22.04 18.97
N GLU A 405 -5.29 23.11 18.78
CA GLU A 405 -5.80 24.47 18.61
C GLU A 405 -6.76 24.61 17.43
N GLU A 406 -6.60 23.84 16.35
CA GLU A 406 -7.56 23.85 15.23
C GLU A 406 -8.88 23.14 15.59
N PHE A 407 -8.81 22.10 16.41
CA PHE A 407 -10.00 21.43 16.93
C PHE A 407 -10.72 22.34 17.94
N GLU A 408 -9.98 23.04 18.81
CA GLU A 408 -10.52 24.04 19.74
C GLU A 408 -11.17 25.22 19.00
N ALA A 409 -10.57 25.69 17.92
CA ALA A 409 -11.18 26.73 17.09
C ALA A 409 -12.50 26.27 16.45
N GLY A 410 -12.60 24.98 16.09
CA GLY A 410 -13.84 24.35 15.59
C GLY A 410 -15.01 24.34 16.58
N LEU A 411 -14.79 24.74 17.84
CA LEU A 411 -15.86 24.95 18.82
C LEU A 411 -16.68 26.22 18.54
N HIS A 412 -16.11 27.19 17.83
CA HIS A 412 -16.74 28.51 17.64
C HIS A 412 -16.55 29.13 16.25
N THR A 413 -15.61 28.62 15.44
CA THR A 413 -15.30 29.17 14.12
C THR A 413 -15.26 28.07 13.07
N PRO A 414 -16.00 28.20 11.96
CA PRO A 414 -15.95 27.22 10.88
C PRO A 414 -14.55 27.10 10.26
N ALA A 415 -14.18 25.88 9.89
CA ALA A 415 -12.88 25.57 9.29
C ALA A 415 -12.63 26.35 7.99
N TRP A 416 -13.67 26.61 7.18
CA TRP A 416 -13.55 27.38 5.94
C TRP A 416 -13.35 28.89 6.14
N GLU A 417 -13.58 29.42 7.35
CA GLU A 417 -13.25 30.82 7.66
C GLU A 417 -11.77 30.97 7.99
N LEU A 418 -11.19 29.99 8.69
CA LEU A 418 -9.75 29.96 9.04
C LEU A 418 -8.89 29.46 7.88
N PHE A 419 -9.42 28.50 7.12
CA PHE A 419 -8.75 27.82 6.01
C PHE A 419 -9.69 27.79 4.81
N PRO A 420 -9.80 28.89 4.03
CA PRO A 420 -10.67 28.94 2.86
C PRO A 420 -10.38 27.79 1.89
N TYR A 421 -11.41 27.02 1.57
CA TYR A 421 -11.24 25.75 0.83
C TYR A 421 -10.63 25.93 -0.56
N GLN A 422 -10.81 27.10 -1.16
CA GLN A 422 -10.24 27.47 -2.45
C GLN A 422 -8.71 27.54 -2.36
N ALA A 423 -8.15 28.02 -1.25
CA ALA A 423 -6.70 28.15 -1.05
C ALA A 423 -6.01 26.78 -1.00
N SER A 424 -6.69 25.76 -0.47
CA SER A 424 -6.16 24.39 -0.38
C SER A 424 -6.40 23.54 -1.65
N THR A 425 -6.79 24.15 -2.77
CA THR A 425 -6.96 23.42 -4.04
C THR A 425 -5.66 23.38 -4.82
N LEU A 426 -5.43 22.32 -5.60
CA LEU A 426 -4.25 22.21 -6.47
C LEU A 426 -4.17 23.36 -7.51
N TYR A 427 -5.32 23.88 -7.93
CA TYR A 427 -5.45 24.98 -8.89
C TYR A 427 -5.60 26.35 -8.24
N ALA A 428 -5.33 26.46 -6.93
CA ALA A 428 -5.34 27.75 -6.25
C ALA A 428 -4.30 28.66 -6.91
N GLN A 429 -4.77 29.73 -7.55
CA GLN A 429 -3.90 30.77 -8.07
C GLN A 429 -3.34 31.56 -6.87
N PRO A 430 -2.04 31.92 -6.87
CA PRO A 430 -1.53 32.89 -5.92
C PRO A 430 -2.37 34.17 -5.98
N GLU A 431 -2.72 34.76 -4.85
CA GLU A 431 -3.38 36.07 -4.84
C GLU A 431 -2.57 37.06 -5.70
N GLY A 432 -3.18 37.57 -6.77
CA GLY A 432 -2.55 38.51 -7.71
C GLY A 432 -2.05 37.94 -9.04
N ALA A 433 -2.17 36.63 -9.29
CA ALA A 433 -1.93 36.08 -10.63
C ALA A 433 -3.17 36.30 -11.53
N SER A 434 -3.06 37.20 -12.52
CA SER A 434 -4.10 37.37 -13.54
C SER A 434 -4.12 36.16 -14.47
N ALA A 435 -5.33 35.66 -14.78
CA ALA A 435 -5.58 34.57 -15.71
C ALA A 435 -5.04 34.79 -17.13
#